data_AF-A0A947QWT8-F1
#
_entry.id   AF-A0A947QWT8-F1
#
_cell.length_a   1.000
_cell.length_b   1.000
_cell.length_c   1.000
_cell.angle_alpha   90.00
_cell.angle_beta   90.00
_cell.angle_gamma   90.00
#
_symmetry.space_group_name_H-M   'P 1'
#
loop_
_entity.id
_entity.type
_entity.pdbx_description
1 polymer ?
#
loop_
_entity_poly.entity_id
_entity_poly.type
_entity_poly.pdbx_seq_one_letter_code
_entity_poly.pdbx_strand_id
1 'polypeptide(L)'
;MIAADTVKFLNLKSYTMNACTDMYRKFISEYPGPDAIRELLGWWRDNPEKLNEAWWTLNYHSKNLDPDRMLRANVERMLDDLVMAKHTHLIVEI
;
A
#
# COMPACT_ATOMS: atom_id res chain seq x y z
N MET A 1 -10.09 -8.87 3.80
CA MET A 1 -9.19 -9.01 4.96
C MET A 1 -8.17 -10.10 4.64
N ILE A 2 -6.89 -9.78 4.49
CA ILE A 2 -5.81 -10.78 4.28
C ILE A 2 -5.14 -10.97 5.64
N ALA A 3 -5.32 -12.13 6.26
CA ALA A 3 -4.65 -12.48 7.51
C ALA A 3 -3.17 -12.78 7.24
N ALA A 4 -2.32 -12.76 8.28
CA ALA A 4 -0.93 -13.20 8.15
C ALA A 4 -0.82 -14.66 7.63
N ASP A 5 -1.81 -15.49 7.93
CA ASP A 5 -1.93 -16.85 7.38
C ASP A 5 -2.32 -16.85 5.91
N THR A 6 -3.01 -15.81 5.45
CA THR A 6 -3.36 -15.61 4.04
C THR A 6 -2.12 -15.30 3.20
N VAL A 7 -1.08 -14.65 3.75
CA VAL A 7 0.20 -14.45 3.04
C VAL A 7 0.90 -15.79 2.76
N LYS A 8 0.89 -16.73 3.73
CA LYS A 8 1.37 -18.11 3.51
C LYS A 8 0.48 -18.89 2.55
N PHE A 9 -0.83 -18.66 2.60
CA PHE A 9 -1.82 -19.29 1.73
C PHE A 9 -1.78 -18.79 0.28
N LEU A 10 -1.43 -17.52 0.07
CA LEU A 10 -1.37 -16.86 -1.24
C LEU A 10 -0.21 -17.35 -2.12
N ASN A 11 0.67 -18.21 -1.59
CA ASN A 11 1.83 -18.75 -2.30
C ASN A 11 2.60 -17.65 -3.07
N LEU A 12 2.76 -16.49 -2.41
CA LEU A 12 3.37 -15.32 -3.02
C LEU A 12 4.74 -15.69 -3.55
N LYS A 13 5.00 -15.34 -4.82
CA LYS A 13 6.30 -15.61 -5.44
C LYS A 13 7.40 -14.92 -4.63
N SER A 14 8.56 -15.55 -4.54
CA SER A 14 9.71 -15.03 -3.77
C SER A 14 10.07 -13.59 -4.13
N TYR A 15 9.90 -13.20 -5.41
CA TYR A 15 10.08 -11.83 -5.86
C TYR A 15 9.17 -10.83 -5.15
N THR A 16 7.88 -11.13 -4.99
CA THR A 16 6.92 -10.26 -4.31
C THR A 16 7.23 -10.12 -2.82
N MET A 17 7.66 -11.22 -2.17
CA MET A 17 8.09 -11.18 -0.76
C MET A 17 9.35 -10.33 -0.57
N ASN A 18 10.32 -10.43 -1.48
CA ASN A 18 11.53 -9.62 -1.44
C ASN A 18 11.20 -8.13 -1.63
N ALA A 19 10.36 -7.79 -2.61
CA ALA A 19 9.91 -6.42 -2.84
C ALA A 19 9.22 -5.81 -1.61
N CYS A 20 8.32 -6.57 -0.96
CA CYS A 20 7.68 -6.13 0.29
C CYS A 20 8.70 -5.92 1.42
N THR A 21 9.69 -6.81 1.53
CA THR A 21 10.71 -6.73 2.58
C THR A 21 11.64 -5.53 2.37
N ASP A 22 12.05 -5.28 1.13
CA ASP A 22 12.91 -4.14 0.78
C ASP A 22 12.19 -2.81 1.00
N MET A 23 10.91 -2.75 0.62
CA MET A 23 10.08 -1.58 0.86
C MET A 23 9.82 -1.35 2.35
N TYR A 24 9.57 -2.41 3.12
CA TYR A 24 9.46 -2.34 4.57
C TYR A 24 10.74 -1.77 5.20
N ARG A 25 11.91 -2.24 4.77
CA ARG A 25 13.20 -1.70 5.22
C ARG A 25 13.31 -0.21 4.96
N LYS A 26 12.94 0.25 3.75
CA LYS A 26 12.92 1.68 3.42
C LYS A 26 11.99 2.47 4.34
N PHE A 27 10.77 1.99 4.55
CA PHE A 27 9.83 2.66 5.46
C PHE A 27 10.39 2.81 6.87
N ILE A 28 10.96 1.75 7.45
CA ILE A 28 11.49 1.83 8.81
C ILE A 28 12.81 2.61 8.91
N SER A 29 13.63 2.66 7.86
CA SER A 29 14.94 3.33 7.89
C SER A 29 14.87 4.80 7.52
N GLU A 30 14.01 5.16 6.57
CA GLU A 30 13.94 6.52 6.01
C GLU A 30 12.75 7.32 6.57
N TYR A 31 11.70 6.66 7.05
CA TYR A 31 10.45 7.31 7.47
C TYR A 31 10.07 6.86 8.89
N PRO A 32 10.71 7.43 9.93
CA PRO A 32 10.51 7.00 11.32
C PRO A 32 9.10 7.36 11.80
N GLY A 33 8.22 6.37 11.78
CA GLY A 33 6.88 6.45 12.33
C GLY A 33 5.77 6.63 11.30
N PRO A 34 4.50 6.44 11.73
CA PRO A 34 3.36 6.38 10.82
C PRO A 34 3.08 7.71 10.11
N ASP A 35 3.36 8.86 10.73
CA ASP A 35 3.10 10.16 10.11
C ASP A 35 4.06 10.45 8.94
N ALA A 36 5.33 10.08 9.06
CA ALA A 36 6.29 10.22 7.97
C ALA A 36 5.94 9.30 6.78
N ILE A 37 5.48 8.08 7.06
CA ILE A 37 4.97 7.17 6.03
C ILE A 37 3.71 7.75 5.39
N ARG A 38 2.79 8.34 6.18
CA ARG A 38 1.59 8.97 5.63
C ARG A 38 1.92 10.14 4.69
N GLU A 39 2.90 10.96 5.04
CA GLU A 39 3.37 12.04 4.18
C GLU A 39 3.92 11.49 2.86
N LEU A 40 4.79 10.48 2.93
CA LEU A 40 5.32 9.78 1.75
C LEU A 40 4.21 9.24 0.84
N LEU A 41 3.19 8.61 1.42
CA LEU A 41 2.03 8.12 0.68
C LEU A 41 1.28 9.26 -0.01
N GLY A 42 1.19 10.44 0.62
CA GLY A 42 0.66 11.66 0.02
C GLY A 42 1.41 12.07 -1.25
N TRP A 43 2.74 11.96 -1.26
CA TRP A 43 3.55 12.20 -2.45
C TRP A 43 3.33 11.18 -3.57
N TRP A 44 2.78 10.01 -3.25
CA TRP A 44 2.47 8.95 -4.21
C TRP A 44 0.99 8.91 -4.60
N ARG A 45 0.18 9.90 -4.19
CA ARG A 45 -1.27 9.89 -4.41
C ARG A 45 -1.69 9.62 -5.85
N ASP A 46 -0.92 10.11 -6.82
CA ASP A 46 -1.21 9.97 -8.25
C ASP A 46 -0.45 8.79 -8.92
N ASN A 47 0.25 7.97 -8.12
CA ASN A 47 1.05 6.85 -8.61
C ASN A 47 0.46 5.50 -8.12
N PRO A 48 -0.41 4.85 -8.92
CA PRO A 48 -1.09 3.62 -8.50
C PRO A 48 -0.12 2.44 -8.29
N GLU A 49 1.00 2.39 -9.00
CA GLU A 49 2.00 1.31 -8.84
C GLU A 49 2.66 1.39 -7.47
N LYS A 50 3.12 2.58 -7.07
CA LYS A 50 3.73 2.81 -5.75
C LYS A 50 2.73 2.62 -4.61
N LEU A 51 1.49 3.06 -4.79
CA LEU A 51 0.43 2.84 -3.80
C LEU A 51 0.11 1.34 -3.66
N ASN A 52 0.10 0.58 -4.76
CA ASN A 52 -0.10 -0.87 -4.71
C ASN A 52 1.07 -1.58 -4.01
N GLU A 53 2.32 -1.21 -4.28
CA GLU A 53 3.49 -1.74 -3.56
C GLU A 53 3.44 -1.43 -2.06
N ALA A 54 3.04 -0.20 -1.69
CA ALA A 54 2.84 0.20 -0.31
C ALA A 54 1.73 -0.63 0.35
N TRP A 55 0.61 -0.84 -0.36
CA TRP A 55 -0.51 -1.65 0.12
C TRP A 55 -0.08 -3.09 0.41
N TRP A 56 0.69 -3.72 -0.49
CA TRP A 56 1.22 -5.07 -0.27
C TRP A 56 2.14 -5.14 0.94
N THR A 57 3.07 -4.18 1.04
CA THR A 57 4.01 -4.06 2.17
C THR A 57 3.29 -3.90 3.51
N LEU A 58 2.27 -3.02 3.55
CA LEU A 58 1.46 -2.77 4.74
C LEU A 58 0.63 -3.99 5.15
N ASN A 59 0.14 -4.79 4.20
CA ASN A 59 -0.55 -6.03 4.53
C ASN A 59 0.41 -7.12 5.03
N TYR A 60 1.54 -7.30 4.34
CA TYR A 60 2.55 -8.32 4.66
C TYR A 60 3.21 -8.08 6.02
N HIS A 61 3.58 -6.83 6.32
CA HIS A 61 4.21 -6.41 7.58
C HIS A 61 3.25 -5.70 8.55
N SER A 62 1.94 -5.91 8.40
CA SER A 62 0.88 -5.21 9.17
C SER A 62 1.15 -5.18 10.67
N LYS A 63 1.57 -6.30 11.27
CA LYS A 63 1.86 -6.38 12.71
C LYS A 63 2.93 -5.40 13.19
N ASN A 64 3.90 -5.08 12.35
CA ASN A 64 5.06 -4.27 12.72
C ASN A 64 4.94 -2.82 12.22
N LEU A 65 4.31 -2.62 11.06
CA LEU A 65 4.30 -1.34 10.36
C LEU A 65 2.98 -0.57 10.52
N ASP A 66 1.85 -1.28 10.61
CA ASP A 66 0.52 -0.66 10.65
C ASP A 66 -0.45 -1.52 11.47
N PRO A 67 -0.17 -1.70 12.79
CA PRO A 67 -0.98 -2.56 13.65
C PRO A 67 -2.43 -2.06 13.75
N ASP A 68 -2.63 -0.74 13.75
CA ASP A 68 -3.94 -0.08 13.80
C ASP A 68 -4.60 0.05 12.42
N ARG A 69 -3.92 -0.39 11.35
CA ARG A 69 -4.42 -0.40 9.96
C ARG A 69 -4.76 0.97 9.38
N MET A 70 -4.28 2.04 9.99
CA MET A 70 -4.56 3.42 9.58
C MET A 70 -3.87 3.77 8.27
N LEU A 71 -2.62 3.34 8.08
CA LEU A 71 -1.87 3.63 6.86
C LEU A 71 -2.48 2.90 5.68
N ARG A 72 -2.86 1.63 5.89
CA ARG A 72 -3.55 0.82 4.89
C ARG A 72 -4.86 1.46 4.45
N ALA A 73 -5.70 1.90 5.39
CA ALA A 73 -6.95 2.58 5.08
C ALA A 73 -6.75 3.88 4.30
N ASN A 74 -5.62 4.56 4.51
CA ASN A 74 -5.24 5.74 3.72
C ASN A 74 -4.89 5.35 2.27
N VAL A 75 -4.03 4.36 2.10
CA VAL A 75 -3.66 3.85 0.77
C VAL A 75 -4.86 3.31 -0.01
N GLU A 76 -5.75 2.55 0.65
CA GLU A 76 -6.97 2.03 0.03
C GLU A 76 -7.85 3.18 -0.50
N ARG A 77 -8.03 4.25 0.29
CA ARG A 77 -8.77 5.43 -0.15
C ARG A 77 -8.13 6.13 -1.35
N MET A 78 -6.80 6.26 -1.36
CA MET A 78 -6.09 6.86 -2.50
C MET A 78 -6.25 6.03 -3.78
N LEU A 79 -6.18 4.70 -3.66
CA LEU A 79 -6.44 3.79 -4.79
C LEU A 79 -7.89 3.90 -5.28
N ASP A 80 -8.85 3.97 -4.36
CA ASP A 80 -10.27 4.16 -4.70
C ASP A 80 -10.50 5.52 -5.40
N ASP A 81 -9.90 6.60 -4.90
CA ASP A 81 -9.94 7.93 -5.53
C ASP A 81 -9.45 7.88 -6.99
N LEU A 82 -8.34 7.16 -7.25
CA LEU A 82 -7.79 6.99 -8.60
C LEU A 82 -8.71 6.22 -9.53
N VAL A 83 -9.32 5.13 -9.03
CA VAL A 83 -10.28 4.33 -9.78
C VAL A 83 -11.51 5.17 -10.11
N MET A 84 -12.04 5.93 -9.15
CA MET A 84 -13.18 6.82 -9.33
C MET A 84 -12.89 7.95 -10.32
N ALA A 85 -11.70 8.55 -10.27
CA ALA A 85 -11.27 9.55 -11.24
C ALA A 85 -11.24 8.97 -12.66
N LYS A 86 -10.66 7.77 -12.82
CA LYS A 86 -10.61 7.07 -14.10
C LYS A 86 -12.00 6.75 -14.65
N HIS A 87 -12.93 6.31 -13.80
CA HIS A 87 -14.31 6.04 -14.21
C HIS A 87 -15.09 7.30 -14.57
N THR A 88 -14.82 8.42 -13.89
CA THR A 88 -15.47 9.71 -14.21
C THR A 88 -15.02 10.23 -15.57
N HIS A 89 -13.73 10.11 -15.91
CA HIS A 89 -13.23 10.50 -17.23
C HIS A 89 -13.83 9.67 -18.38
N LEU A 90 -14.13 8.39 -18.16
CA LEU A 90 -14.75 7.52 -19.18
C LEU A 90 -16.23 7.84 -19.45
N ILE A 91 -16.92 8.51 -18.52
CA ILE A 91 -18.35 8.85 -18.65
C ILE A 91 -18.55 10.20 -19.37
N VAL A 92 -17.57 11.10 -19.29
CA VAL A 92 -17.67 12.46 -19.88
C VAL A 92 -17.32 12.48 -21.38
N GLU A 93 -16.75 11.41 -21.93
CA GLU A 93 -16.39 11.28 -23.35
C GLU A 93 -17.48 10.59 -24.23
N ILE A 94 -18.71 10.43 -23.72
CA ILE A 94 -19.88 9.87 -24.45
C ILE A 94 -20.91 10.97 -24.70
#